data_AF-A0A5D0RUZ3-F1
#
_entry.id   AF-A0A5D0RUZ3-F1
#
_cell.length_a   1.000
_cell.length_b   1.000
_cell.length_c   1.000
_cell.angle_alpha   90.00
_cell.angle_beta   90.00
_cell.angle_gamma   90.00
#
_symmetry.space_group_name_H-M   'P 1'
#
loop_
_entity.id
_entity.type
_entity.pdbx_description
1 polymer ?
#
loop_
_entity_poly.entity_id
_entity_poly.type
_entity_poly.pdbx_seq_one_letter_code
_entity_poly.pdbx_strand_id
1 'polypeptide(L)'
;MHLGYYGTPGWCGSFFGSWGWFWPLLAFALITTLVVGVILIIRNSNNRYKNNYHLATENNTKNDSLRILNERYAKGEINHEEYHRMKKNIQQK
;
A
#
# COMPACT_ATOMS: atom_id res chain seq x y z
N MET A 1 -69.12 0.56 6.30
CA MET A 1 -67.86 0.01 6.88
C MET A 1 -67.48 -1.16 5.97
N HIS A 2 -66.40 -1.22 5.20
CA HIS A 2 -65.09 -0.59 5.25
C HIS A 2 -64.58 -0.53 3.80
N LEU A 3 -64.37 0.66 3.25
CA LEU A 3 -63.63 0.86 2.00
C LEU A 3 -62.14 0.96 2.38
N GLY A 4 -61.28 0.20 1.71
CA GLY A 4 -59.84 0.25 1.95
C GLY A 4 -59.09 -0.84 1.22
N TYR A 5 -59.25 -0.90 -0.11
CA TYR A 5 -58.25 -1.55 -0.95
C TYR A 5 -56.98 -0.70 -0.82
N TYR A 6 -56.07 -1.11 0.05
CA TYR A 6 -54.72 -0.55 0.11
C TYR A 6 -53.99 -1.03 -1.13
N GLY A 7 -54.20 -0.30 -2.24
CA GLY A 7 -53.28 -0.34 -3.37
C GLY A 7 -51.91 0.03 -2.83
N THR A 8 -51.04 -0.96 -2.73
CA THR A 8 -49.61 -0.70 -2.62
C THR A 8 -49.26 0.25 -3.77
N PRO A 9 -48.71 1.45 -3.50
CA PRO A 9 -48.44 2.39 -4.56
C PRO A 9 -47.47 1.73 -5.54
N GLY A 10 -47.92 1.47 -6.77
CA GLY A 10 -47.17 0.79 -7.84
C GLY A 10 -45.88 1.49 -8.30
N TRP A 11 -45.46 2.52 -7.56
CA TRP A 11 -44.23 3.27 -7.73
C TRP A 11 -43.04 2.66 -6.98
N CYS A 12 -43.25 1.84 -5.94
CA CYS A 12 -42.15 1.14 -5.25
C CYS A 12 -41.85 -0.27 -5.80
N GLY A 13 -42.76 -0.86 -6.57
CA GLY A 13 -42.57 -2.19 -7.18
C GLY A 13 -41.84 -2.20 -8.52
N SER A 14 -41.88 -1.10 -9.27
CA SER A 14 -41.42 -1.08 -10.67
C SER A 14 -39.90 -0.92 -10.83
N PHE A 15 -39.19 -0.31 -9.87
CA PHE A 15 -37.73 -0.24 -9.87
C PHE A 15 -37.06 -1.54 -9.34
N PHE A 16 -37.79 -2.32 -8.53
CA PHE A 16 -37.30 -3.58 -7.95
C PHE A 16 -37.68 -4.82 -8.77
N GLY A 17 -38.65 -4.73 -9.69
CA GLY A 17 -39.21 -5.90 -10.37
C GLY A 17 -38.33 -6.53 -11.46
N SER A 18 -37.43 -5.78 -12.11
CA SER A 18 -36.63 -6.29 -13.24
C SER A 18 -35.11 -6.28 -12.98
N TRP A 19 -34.62 -5.32 -12.20
CA TRP A 19 -33.20 -5.20 -11.82
C TRP A 19 -32.93 -5.59 -10.36
N GLY A 20 -33.94 -6.11 -9.65
CA GLY A 20 -33.82 -6.52 -8.24
C GLY A 20 -32.77 -7.59 -7.98
N TRP A 21 -32.43 -8.42 -8.99
CA TRP A 21 -31.35 -9.41 -8.90
C TRP A 21 -29.94 -8.82 -9.08
N PHE A 22 -29.84 -7.63 -9.70
CA PHE A 22 -28.58 -6.93 -9.92
C PHE A 22 -28.09 -6.23 -8.64
N TRP A 23 -29.01 -5.72 -7.82
CA TRP A 23 -28.71 -5.06 -6.56
C TRP A 23 -27.92 -5.89 -5.54
N PRO A 24 -28.29 -7.14 -5.22
CA PRO A 24 -27.48 -7.97 -4.33
C PRO A 24 -26.11 -8.29 -4.93
N LEU A 25 -26.03 -8.44 -6.27
CA LEU A 25 -24.77 -8.73 -6.97
C LEU A 25 -23.81 -7.53 -6.92
N LEU A 26 -24.33 -6.32 -7.10
CA LEU A 26 -23.58 -5.06 -6.96
C LEU A 26 -23.11 -4.83 -5.53
N ALA A 27 -23.98 -5.07 -4.53
CA ALA A 27 -23.64 -4.95 -3.12
C ALA A 27 -22.52 -5.94 -2.73
N PHE A 28 -22.60 -7.18 -3.22
CA PHE A 28 -21.59 -8.20 -2.99
C PHE A 28 -20.24 -7.85 -3.65
N ALA A 29 -20.28 -7.32 -4.87
CA ALA A 29 -19.09 -6.84 -5.57
C ALA A 29 -18.42 -5.67 -4.85
N LEU A 30 -19.20 -4.73 -4.29
CA LEU A 30 -18.70 -3.60 -3.50
C LEU A 30 -17.98 -4.07 -2.23
N ILE A 31 -18.60 -4.98 -1.47
CA ILE A 31 -18.01 -5.55 -0.24
C ILE A 31 -16.72 -6.31 -0.59
N THR A 32 -16.75 -7.13 -1.63
CA THR A 32 -15.59 -7.90 -2.08
C THR A 32 -14.45 -6.97 -2.52
N THR A 33 -14.76 -5.91 -3.27
CA THR A 33 -13.77 -4.91 -3.71
C THR A 33 -13.15 -4.18 -2.54
N LEU A 34 -13.93 -3.87 -1.50
CA LEU A 34 -13.44 -3.22 -0.29
C LEU A 34 -12.45 -4.12 0.47
N VAL A 35 -12.79 -5.40 0.67
CA VAL A 35 -11.92 -6.38 1.35
C VAL A 35 -10.64 -6.64 0.54
N VAL A 36 -10.78 -6.93 -0.76
CA VAL A 36 -9.64 -7.17 -1.65
C VAL A 36 -8.78 -5.93 -1.80
N GLY A 37 -9.38 -4.74 -1.88
CA GLY A 37 -8.68 -3.47 -1.96
C GLY A 37 -7.78 -3.23 -0.75
N VAL A 38 -8.27 -3.47 0.47
CA VAL A 38 -7.48 -3.36 1.70
C VAL A 38 -6.32 -4.37 1.71
N ILE A 39 -6.59 -5.63 1.36
CA ILE A 39 -5.55 -6.67 1.30
C ILE A 39 -4.48 -6.32 0.25
N LEU A 40 -4.89 -5.83 -0.92
CA LEU A 40 -3.97 -5.40 -1.97
C LEU A 40 -3.14 -4.19 -1.56
N ILE A 41 -3.71 -3.21 -0.83
CA ILE A 41 -2.95 -2.06 -0.33
C ILE A 41 -1.90 -2.51 0.70
N ILE A 42 -2.25 -3.38 1.64
CA ILE A 42 -1.32 -3.91 2.65
C ILE A 42 -0.23 -4.77 1.99
N ARG A 43 -0.62 -5.69 1.09
CA ARG A 43 0.30 -6.58 0.38
C ARG A 43 1.21 -5.84 -0.59
N ASN A 44 0.69 -4.81 -1.26
CA ASN A 44 1.47 -3.96 -2.14
C ASN A 44 2.34 -2.97 -1.35
N SER A 45 1.96 -2.54 -0.15
CA SER A 45 2.83 -1.73 0.72
C SER A 45 4.13 -2.48 1.05
N ASN A 46 4.04 -3.76 1.43
CA ASN A 46 5.23 -4.60 1.66
C ASN A 46 6.08 -4.84 0.39
N ASN A 47 5.49 -4.81 -0.81
CA ASN A 47 6.23 -4.95 -2.08
C ASN A 47 6.68 -3.62 -2.70
N ARG A 48 6.11 -2.47 -2.30
CA ARG A 48 6.54 -1.13 -2.72
C ARG A 48 7.83 -0.71 -2.01
N TYR A 49 8.13 -1.30 -0.86
CA TYR A 49 9.46 -1.30 -0.25
C TYR A 49 10.40 -2.37 -0.80
N LYS A 50 10.06 -3.06 -1.91
CA LYS A 50 11.02 -3.95 -2.61
C LYS A 50 11.25 -3.66 -4.09
N ASN A 51 10.36 -2.91 -4.73
CA ASN A 51 10.43 -2.69 -6.18
C ASN A 51 10.84 -1.26 -6.61
N ASN A 52 11.38 -0.45 -5.69
CA ASN A 52 12.10 0.78 -6.05
C ASN A 52 13.64 0.63 -5.99
N TYR A 53 14.16 -0.58 -5.77
CA TYR A 53 15.61 -0.83 -5.70
C TYR A 53 16.26 -1.16 -7.05
N HIS A 54 15.50 -1.16 -8.14
CA HIS A 54 16.03 -1.49 -9.46
C HIS A 54 16.40 -0.29 -10.35
N LEU A 55 16.28 0.94 -9.84
CA LEU A 55 16.75 2.17 -10.53
C LEU A 55 17.62 3.09 -9.65
N ALA A 56 17.92 2.70 -8.40
CA ALA A 56 18.71 3.49 -7.45
C ALA A 56 19.89 2.69 -6.85
N THR A 57 20.41 1.72 -7.60
CA THR A 57 21.40 0.74 -7.12
C THR A 57 22.74 1.39 -6.74
N GLU A 58 23.14 2.49 -7.37
CA GLU A 58 24.39 3.15 -7.01
C GLU A 58 24.28 4.00 -5.73
N ASN A 59 23.22 4.81 -5.62
CA ASN A 59 23.05 5.72 -4.47
C ASN A 59 22.68 4.99 -3.18
N ASN A 60 21.92 3.89 -3.24
CA ASN A 60 21.64 3.09 -2.06
C ASN A 60 22.89 2.39 -1.53
N THR A 61 23.74 1.84 -2.40
CA THR A 61 24.98 1.20 -1.97
C THR A 61 25.95 2.20 -1.32
N LYS A 62 26.03 3.44 -1.81
CA LYS A 62 26.81 4.52 -1.15
C LYS A 62 26.26 4.83 0.24
N ASN A 63 24.93 4.95 0.38
CA ASN A 63 24.28 5.26 1.66
C ASN A 63 24.47 4.12 2.68
N ASP A 64 24.27 2.87 2.26
CA ASP A 64 24.50 1.69 3.10
C ASP A 64 25.96 1.58 3.54
N SER A 65 26.92 1.85 2.64
CA SER A 65 28.35 1.82 2.96
C SER A 65 28.74 2.90 3.99
N LEU A 66 28.21 4.12 3.86
CA LEU A 66 28.42 5.20 4.83
C LEU A 66 27.78 4.88 6.18
N ARG A 67 26.60 4.24 6.20
CA ARG A 67 25.93 3.83 7.44
C ARG A 67 26.77 2.81 8.21
N ILE A 68 27.28 1.79 7.53
CA ILE A 68 28.14 0.76 8.15
C ILE A 68 29.43 1.41 8.68
N LEU A 69 30.02 2.33 7.93
CA LEU A 69 31.23 3.05 8.36
C LEU A 69 30.99 3.87 9.63
N ASN A 70 29.87 4.59 9.71
CA ASN A 70 29.48 5.36 10.90
C ASN A 70 29.24 4.47 12.11
N GLU A 71 28.61 3.31 11.93
CA GLU A 71 28.34 2.36 13.02
C GLU A 71 29.64 1.85 13.64
N ARG A 72 30.63 1.47 12.82
CA ARG A 72 31.93 0.99 13.31
C ARG A 72 32.72 2.09 14.04
N TYR A 73 32.65 3.33 13.58
CA TYR A 73 33.25 4.47 14.27
C TYR A 73 32.58 4.72 15.63
N ALA A 74 31.25 4.67 15.69
CA ALA A 74 30.51 4.83 16.94
C ALA A 74 30.80 3.71 17.96
N LYS A 75 31.05 2.49 17.46
CA LYS A 75 31.50 1.35 18.29
C LYS A 75 32.97 1.47 18.74
N GLY A 76 33.73 2.42 18.19
CA GLY A 76 35.16 2.55 18.45
C GLY A 76 36.01 1.47 17.79
N GLU A 77 35.46 0.73 16.81
CA GLU A 77 36.18 -0.32 16.08
C GLU A 77 37.21 0.26 15.08
N ILE A 78 37.05 1.54 14.71
CA ILE A 78 37.94 2.27 13.79
C ILE A 78 38.29 3.64 14.37
N ASN A 79 39.50 4.10 14.12
CA ASN A 79 39.94 5.43 14.57
C ASN A 79 39.46 6.54 13.61
N HIS A 80 39.50 7.79 14.07
CA HIS A 80 39.10 8.99 13.32
C HIS A 80 39.82 9.13 11.96
N GLU A 81 41.11 8.82 11.92
CA GLU A 81 41.92 8.87 10.70
C GLU A 81 41.43 7.86 9.65
N GLU A 82 41.14 6.64 10.09
CA GLU A 82 40.65 5.55 9.23
C GLU A 82 39.23 5.85 8.72
N TYR A 83 38.37 6.36 9.60
CA TYR A 83 37.03 6.82 9.25
C TYR A 83 37.08 7.87 8.14
N HIS A 84 37.93 8.89 8.27
CA HIS A 84 38.01 9.97 7.28
C HIS A 84 38.54 9.45 5.93
N ARG A 85 39.53 8.56 5.93
CA ARG A 85 40.07 7.96 4.71
C ARG A 85 39.00 7.14 3.97
N MET A 86 38.28 6.28 4.68
CA MET A 86 37.22 5.45 4.09
C MET A 86 36.05 6.28 3.58
N LYS A 87 35.65 7.33 4.32
CA LYS A 87 34.58 8.25 3.92
C LYS A 87 34.90 8.93 2.58
N LYS A 88 36.14 9.42 2.40
CA LYS A 88 36.59 10.02 1.13
C LYS A 88 36.51 9.00 -0.01
N ASN A 89 36.98 7.78 0.20
CA ASN A 89 36.96 6.71 -0.81
C ASN A 89 35.53 6.35 -1.24
N ILE A 90 34.56 6.33 -0.31
CA ILE A 90 33.15 6.03 -0.61
C ILE A 90 32.48 7.19 -1.38
N GLN A 91 32.86 8.43 -1.07
CA GLN A 91 32.32 9.62 -1.75
C GLN A 91 32.93 9.88 -3.13
N GLN A 92 34.15 9.42 -3.38
CA GLN A 92 34.88 9.59 -4.64
C GLN A 92 34.60 8.50 -5.68
N LYS A 93 33.87 7.46 -5.32
CA LYS A 93 33.39 6.42 -6.23
C LYS A 93 32.02 6.80 -6.77
#